data_AF-A0A529M557-F1
#
_entry.id   AF-A0A529M557-F1
#
_cell.length_a   1.000
_cell.length_b   1.000
_cell.length_c   1.000
_cell.angle_alpha   90.00
_cell.angle_beta   90.00
_cell.angle_gamma   90.00
#
_symmetry.space_group_name_H-M   'P 1'
#
loop_
_entity.id
_entity.type
_entity.pdbx_description
1 polymer ?
#
loop_
_entity_poly.entity_id
_entity_poly.type
_entity_poly.pdbx_seq_one_letter_code
_entity_poly.pdbx_strand_id
1 'polypeptide(L)'
;YKSAELSNMTVKVGDKTAFAMDGLAVQITPPADGKAMDFTANTEKFTADLSLIDDPKSKEAIEALGYQNISGNIAMAGTWQPSDGKMELSKYDISVENAGTLGGYTVDFIKSMQAMQKQLASQPEGADNSAQGMAMLGLMQQLSFNGASVRFEDDSLTGKVLDYVGKQQGMSAKDVANQAKAIVPFGMAQLNNPELTAEVSSAVNTFLDDPKSLEISAEPPSSVPFALIMAGAMSNPLDLPKTLGVKVKANQD
;
A
#
# COMPACT_ATOMS: atom_id res chain seq x y z
N TYR A 1 11.57 16.60 22.30
CA TYR A 1 11.75 16.00 20.96
C TYR A 1 13.07 15.25 20.94
N LYS A 2 13.06 14.01 20.45
CA LYS A 2 14.30 13.32 20.05
C LYS A 2 14.25 13.25 18.52
N SER A 3 15.32 13.64 17.85
CA SER A 3 15.46 13.48 16.40
C SER A 3 16.62 12.54 16.12
N ALA A 4 16.51 11.77 15.04
CA ALA A 4 17.60 11.04 14.44
C ALA A 4 17.68 11.45 12.97
N GLU A 5 18.89 11.77 12.52
CA GLU A 5 19.15 12.20 11.15
C GLU A 5 20.22 11.28 10.55
N LEU A 6 19.97 10.83 9.33
CA LEU A 6 20.94 10.12 8.52
C LEU A 6 21.15 10.93 7.24
N SER A 7 22.34 11.52 7.11
CA SER A 7 22.66 12.41 5.99
C SER A 7 22.65 11.69 4.64
N ASN A 8 23.22 10.48 4.58
CA ASN A 8 23.24 9.67 3.36
C ASN A 8 23.24 8.17 3.67
N MET A 9 22.55 7.40 2.85
CA MET A 9 22.63 5.94 2.76
C MET A 9 22.84 5.56 1.29
N THR A 10 23.73 4.59 1.02
CA THR A 10 24.00 4.11 -0.34
C THR A 10 24.04 2.58 -0.36
N VAL A 11 23.40 1.97 -1.37
CA VAL A 11 23.48 0.55 -1.70
C VAL A 11 24.12 0.39 -3.06
N LYS A 12 25.10 -0.51 -3.17
CA LYS A 12 25.86 -0.76 -4.40
C LYS A 12 25.69 -2.18 -4.92
N VAL A 13 25.71 -2.32 -6.24
CA VAL A 13 25.84 -3.59 -6.96
C VAL A 13 27.16 -3.53 -7.73
N GLY A 14 28.15 -4.29 -7.27
CA GLY A 14 29.54 -4.08 -7.69
C GLY A 14 30.01 -2.66 -7.33
N ASP A 15 30.58 -1.96 -8.31
CA ASP A 15 31.06 -0.58 -8.14
C ASP A 15 29.98 0.49 -8.41
N LYS A 16 28.80 0.09 -8.87
CA LYS A 16 27.71 1.01 -9.22
C LYS A 16 26.75 1.20 -8.06
N THR A 17 26.33 2.44 -7.83
CA THR A 17 25.28 2.75 -6.86
C THR A 17 23.92 2.35 -7.44
N ALA A 18 23.28 1.38 -6.81
CA ALA A 18 21.94 0.93 -7.19
C ALA A 18 20.85 1.77 -6.54
N PHE A 19 21.08 2.22 -5.32
CA PHE A 19 20.16 3.06 -4.57
C PHE A 19 20.96 4.03 -3.69
N ALA A 20 20.47 5.26 -3.57
CA ALA A 20 20.94 6.22 -2.60
C ALA A 20 19.76 6.96 -1.97
N MET A 21 19.92 7.40 -0.73
CA MET A 21 18.92 8.14 0.01
C MET A 21 19.62 9.21 0.85
N ASP A 22 19.12 10.43 0.74
CA ASP A 22 19.64 11.61 1.42
C ASP A 22 18.61 12.15 2.40
N GLY A 23 19.12 12.73 3.50
CA GLY A 23 18.32 13.50 4.43
C GLY A 23 17.17 12.71 5.06
N LEU A 24 17.42 11.48 5.50
CA LEU A 24 16.43 10.76 6.33
C LEU A 24 16.36 11.47 7.68
N ALA A 25 15.24 12.12 7.94
CA ALA A 25 14.92 12.78 9.19
C ALA A 25 13.79 12.03 9.90
N VAL A 26 14.09 11.50 11.08
CA VAL A 26 13.12 10.87 11.96
C VAL A 26 12.87 11.79 13.14
N GLN A 27 11.66 12.32 13.26
CA GLN A 27 11.25 13.09 14.43
C GLN A 27 10.39 12.22 15.35
N ILE A 28 10.70 12.28 16.64
CA ILE A 28 9.99 11.55 17.67
C ILE A 28 9.47 12.55 18.71
N THR A 29 8.15 12.52 18.90
CA THR A 29 7.45 13.23 19.98
C THR A 29 7.29 12.26 21.16
N PRO A 30 8.01 12.46 22.28
CA PRO A 30 7.92 11.56 23.43
C PRO A 30 6.49 11.47 23.97
N PRO A 31 6.12 10.31 24.54
CA PRO A 31 4.78 10.13 25.07
C PRO A 31 4.56 11.01 26.32
N ALA A 32 3.35 11.53 26.48
CA ALA A 32 2.87 12.16 27.71
C ALA A 32 1.76 11.29 28.32
N ASP A 33 1.76 11.13 29.65
CA ASP A 33 0.68 10.48 30.42
C ASP A 33 0.32 9.06 29.93
N GLY A 34 1.33 8.27 29.55
CA GLY A 34 1.14 6.87 29.11
C GLY A 34 0.60 6.68 27.69
N LYS A 35 0.42 7.77 26.92
CA LYS A 35 -0.01 7.73 25.51
C LYS A 35 1.11 7.25 24.57
N ALA A 36 0.76 7.00 23.31
CA ALA A 36 1.72 6.66 22.28
C ALA A 36 2.60 7.88 21.96
N MET A 37 3.85 7.64 21.58
CA MET A 37 4.73 8.63 20.96
C MET A 37 4.42 8.74 19.47
N ASP A 38 4.29 9.95 18.97
CA ASP A 38 4.20 10.18 17.53
C ASP A 38 5.59 10.10 16.90
N PHE A 39 5.65 9.55 15.69
CA PHE A 39 6.84 9.60 14.86
C PHE A 39 6.51 10.06 13.45
N THR A 40 7.46 10.78 12.86
CA THR A 40 7.51 11.03 11.42
C THR A 40 8.86 10.58 10.91
N ALA A 41 8.89 10.00 9.70
CA ALA A 41 10.11 9.64 9.00
C ALA A 41 9.99 10.15 7.57
N ASN A 42 10.85 11.09 7.21
CA ASN A 42 10.84 11.72 5.89
C ASN A 42 12.23 11.62 5.28
N THR A 43 12.31 11.41 3.98
CA THR A 43 13.55 11.55 3.22
C THR A 43 13.49 12.81 2.37
N GLU A 44 14.62 13.53 2.25
CA GLU A 44 14.71 14.65 1.31
C GLU A 44 14.67 14.12 -0.13
N LYS A 45 15.45 13.07 -0.39
CA LYS A 45 15.54 12.46 -1.71
C LYS A 45 15.95 10.99 -1.61
N PHE A 46 15.45 10.16 -2.50
CA PHE A 46 16.09 8.92 -2.90
C PHE A 46 16.37 8.95 -4.39
N THR A 47 17.32 8.12 -4.82
CA THR A 47 17.61 7.81 -6.21
C THR A 47 17.79 6.31 -6.37
N ALA A 48 17.33 5.74 -7.48
CA ALA A 48 17.63 4.35 -7.83
C ALA A 48 18.00 4.22 -9.32
N ASP A 49 19.02 3.41 -9.60
CA ASP A 49 19.44 3.04 -10.96
C ASP A 49 18.84 1.68 -11.31
N LEU A 50 17.69 1.71 -11.99
CA LEU A 50 16.97 0.53 -12.45
C LEU A 50 17.65 -0.13 -13.65
N SER A 51 18.62 0.53 -14.31
CA SER A 51 19.39 -0.10 -15.41
C SER A 51 20.26 -1.27 -14.94
N LEU A 52 20.48 -1.37 -13.61
CA LEU A 52 21.21 -2.45 -12.98
C LEU A 52 20.38 -3.75 -12.82
N ILE A 53 19.08 -3.71 -13.11
CA ILE A 53 18.22 -4.90 -13.08
C ILE A 53 18.56 -5.77 -14.29
N ASP A 54 19.01 -7.01 -14.08
CA ASP A 54 19.51 -7.87 -15.16
C ASP A 54 18.46 -8.63 -15.97
N ASP A 55 17.23 -8.75 -15.46
CA ASP A 55 16.16 -9.45 -16.16
C ASP A 55 15.82 -8.76 -17.51
N PRO A 56 15.91 -9.46 -18.66
CA PRO A 56 15.74 -8.85 -19.98
C PRO A 56 14.39 -8.18 -20.20
N LYS A 57 13.30 -8.77 -19.69
CA LYS A 57 11.95 -8.20 -19.83
C LYS A 57 11.82 -6.93 -19.00
N SER A 58 12.39 -6.93 -17.80
CA SER A 58 12.43 -5.76 -16.94
C SER A 58 13.22 -4.64 -17.60
N LYS A 59 14.40 -4.91 -18.18
CA LYS A 59 15.20 -3.91 -18.93
C LYS A 59 14.40 -3.27 -20.06
N GLU A 60 13.76 -4.07 -20.89
CA GLU A 60 12.94 -3.58 -22.01
C GLU A 60 11.86 -2.62 -21.52
N ALA A 61 11.12 -3.00 -20.48
CA ALA A 61 10.07 -2.17 -19.90
C ALA A 61 10.63 -0.88 -19.28
N ILE A 62 11.72 -0.97 -18.50
CA ILE A 62 12.37 0.18 -17.86
C ILE A 62 12.84 1.20 -18.93
N GLU A 63 13.47 0.70 -20.01
CA GLU A 63 13.92 1.53 -21.12
C GLU A 63 12.75 2.18 -21.87
N ALA A 64 11.71 1.40 -22.16
CA ALA A 64 10.54 1.89 -22.90
C ALA A 64 9.74 2.93 -22.12
N LEU A 65 9.67 2.80 -20.79
CA LEU A 65 9.01 3.77 -19.91
C LEU A 65 9.90 4.99 -19.60
N GLY A 66 11.22 4.85 -19.76
CA GLY A 66 12.20 5.90 -19.51
C GLY A 66 12.53 6.09 -18.01
N TYR A 67 12.47 5.02 -17.22
CA TYR A 67 12.71 5.03 -15.77
C TYR A 67 14.03 4.36 -15.38
N GLN A 68 15.07 4.46 -16.22
CA GLN A 68 16.39 3.90 -15.91
C GLN A 68 16.95 4.49 -14.62
N ASN A 69 16.75 5.78 -14.40
CA ASN A 69 17.10 6.47 -13.16
C ASN A 69 15.84 7.11 -12.60
N ILE A 70 15.46 6.71 -11.41
CA ILE A 70 14.33 7.30 -10.70
C ILE A 70 14.83 8.10 -9.51
N SER A 71 14.11 9.18 -9.21
CA SER A 71 14.29 9.96 -7.98
C SER A 71 12.94 10.21 -7.34
N GLY A 72 12.95 10.53 -6.06
CA GLY A 72 11.72 10.74 -5.32
C GLY A 72 11.95 10.99 -3.85
N ASN A 73 10.89 10.92 -3.07
CA ASN A 73 10.93 11.09 -1.61
C ASN A 73 9.97 10.10 -0.94
N ILE A 74 10.20 9.87 0.36
CA ILE A 74 9.39 9.01 1.20
C ILE A 74 8.91 9.85 2.38
N ALA A 75 7.62 9.76 2.70
CA ALA A 75 7.04 10.42 3.86
C ALA A 75 6.16 9.44 4.64
N MET A 76 6.54 9.16 5.88
CA MET A 76 5.82 8.28 6.79
C MET A 76 5.46 9.01 8.06
N ALA A 77 4.27 8.73 8.58
CA ALA A 77 3.83 9.22 9.88
C ALA A 77 3.08 8.14 10.63
N GLY A 78 3.16 8.19 11.95
CA GLY A 78 2.54 7.20 12.78
C GLY A 78 2.67 7.44 14.27
N THR A 79 2.15 6.51 15.05
CA THR A 79 2.34 6.47 16.50
C THR A 79 3.05 5.18 16.88
N TRP A 80 3.79 5.19 17.98
CA TRP A 80 4.39 4.01 18.61
C TRP A 80 4.18 4.04 20.13
N GLN A 81 3.88 2.94 20.80
CA GLN A 81 3.74 2.86 22.26
C GLN A 81 4.88 2.00 22.83
N PRO A 82 5.85 2.56 23.56
CA PRO A 82 6.97 1.76 24.08
C PRO A 82 6.57 0.72 25.12
N SER A 83 5.60 1.05 25.99
CA SER A 83 5.18 0.18 27.11
C SER A 83 4.60 -1.13 26.63
N ASP A 84 3.92 -1.08 25.50
CA ASP A 84 3.42 -2.22 24.80
C ASP A 84 3.68 -1.89 23.34
N GLY A 85 4.80 -2.21 22.68
CA GLY A 85 5.15 -1.88 21.28
C GLY A 85 4.08 -1.79 20.15
N LYS A 86 2.98 -1.04 20.29
CA LYS A 86 1.91 -0.76 19.31
C LYS A 86 2.48 0.29 18.37
N MET A 87 2.24 0.17 17.09
CA MET A 87 2.59 1.11 16.05
C MET A 87 1.35 1.30 15.16
N GLU A 88 1.10 2.52 14.77
CA GLU A 88 0.06 2.87 13.83
C GLU A 88 0.71 3.67 12.72
N LEU A 89 0.56 3.26 11.46
CA LEU A 89 1.01 4.04 10.31
C LEU A 89 -0.18 4.86 9.82
N SER A 90 -0.19 6.13 10.18
CA SER A 90 -1.18 7.09 9.71
C SER A 90 -0.86 7.61 8.32
N LYS A 91 0.37 7.45 7.82
CA LYS A 91 0.75 7.85 6.46
C LYS A 91 1.94 7.03 5.97
N TYR A 92 1.90 6.62 4.71
CA TYR A 92 3.05 6.05 4.00
C TYR A 92 3.03 6.49 2.52
N ASP A 93 3.68 7.60 2.19
CA ASP A 93 3.78 8.07 0.81
C ASP A 93 5.15 7.73 0.25
N ILE A 94 5.16 7.14 -0.94
CA ILE A 94 6.35 6.98 -1.78
C ILE A 94 6.08 7.73 -3.07
N SER A 95 6.74 8.87 -3.23
CA SER A 95 6.65 9.71 -4.41
C SER A 95 7.85 9.45 -5.31
N VAL A 96 7.61 9.17 -6.59
CA VAL A 96 8.62 9.01 -7.62
C VAL A 96 8.40 10.11 -8.66
N GLU A 97 9.41 10.96 -8.83
CA GLU A 97 9.40 12.08 -9.78
C GLU A 97 9.08 11.58 -11.19
N ASN A 98 8.16 12.27 -11.88
CA ASN A 98 7.68 11.93 -13.21
C ASN A 98 6.98 10.58 -13.31
N ALA A 99 6.71 9.87 -12.21
CA ALA A 99 5.92 8.63 -12.25
C ALA A 99 4.59 8.82 -11.51
N GLY A 100 4.67 9.14 -10.21
CA GLY A 100 3.50 9.32 -9.36
C GLY A 100 3.81 9.08 -7.89
N THR A 101 2.79 9.21 -7.05
CA THR A 101 2.85 8.93 -5.62
C THR A 101 1.96 7.75 -5.27
N LEU A 102 2.53 6.75 -4.61
CA LEU A 102 1.75 5.68 -3.97
C LEU A 102 1.66 5.99 -2.48
N GLY A 103 0.44 6.23 -2.01
CA GLY A 103 0.13 6.56 -0.64
C GLY A 103 -1.00 5.71 -0.08
N GLY A 104 -1.30 5.89 1.20
CA GLY A 104 -2.46 5.26 1.82
C GLY A 104 -2.52 5.42 3.33
N TYR A 105 -3.67 5.03 3.88
CA TYR A 105 -3.95 5.03 5.31
C TYR A 105 -4.27 3.61 5.75
N THR A 106 -3.51 3.06 6.69
CA THR A 106 -3.82 1.75 7.27
C THR A 106 -4.09 1.90 8.75
N VAL A 107 -5.25 2.46 9.07
CA VAL A 107 -5.69 2.58 10.46
C VAL A 107 -6.27 1.22 10.89
N ASP A 108 -5.51 0.51 11.74
CA ASP A 108 -5.89 -0.65 12.57
C ASP A 108 -5.45 -2.07 12.14
N PHE A 109 -5.02 -2.29 10.90
CA PHE A 109 -4.44 -3.59 10.50
C PHE A 109 -3.13 -3.90 11.23
N ILE A 110 -2.25 -2.89 11.36
CA ILE A 110 -0.97 -3.03 12.06
C ILE A 110 -1.16 -3.18 13.57
N LYS A 111 -2.12 -2.45 14.17
CA LYS A 111 -2.47 -2.60 15.60
C LYS A 111 -2.83 -4.06 15.92
N SER A 112 -3.57 -4.69 15.01
CA SER A 112 -4.04 -6.06 15.17
C SER A 112 -2.91 -7.10 15.04
N MET A 113 -2.01 -6.93 14.07
CA MET A 113 -0.83 -7.80 13.92
C MET A 113 0.16 -7.69 15.09
N GLN A 114 0.22 -6.54 15.75
CA GLN A 114 1.14 -6.32 16.86
C GLN A 114 0.61 -6.79 18.21
N ALA A 115 -0.70 -6.73 18.43
CA ALA A 115 -1.33 -7.42 19.55
C ALA A 115 -0.98 -8.92 19.50
N MET A 116 -1.01 -9.50 18.29
CA MET A 116 -0.59 -10.87 18.04
C MET A 116 0.89 -11.11 18.37
N GLN A 117 1.80 -10.29 17.86
CA GLN A 117 3.25 -10.45 18.13
C GLN A 117 3.58 -10.35 19.63
N LYS A 118 2.95 -9.44 20.39
CA LYS A 118 3.19 -9.33 21.84
C LYS A 118 2.80 -10.55 22.62
N GLN A 119 1.60 -11.08 22.34
CA GLN A 119 1.10 -12.24 23.06
C GLN A 119 1.81 -13.53 22.66
N LEU A 120 2.47 -13.56 21.49
CA LEU A 120 3.43 -14.61 21.12
C LEU A 120 4.76 -14.44 21.86
N ALA A 121 5.29 -13.21 21.96
CA ALA A 121 6.56 -12.92 22.62
C ALA A 121 6.53 -13.06 24.15
N SER A 122 5.36 -12.97 24.79
CA SER A 122 5.20 -13.16 26.23
C SER A 122 5.06 -14.63 26.66
N GLN A 123 5.22 -15.59 25.75
CA GLN A 123 5.11 -17.02 26.07
C GLN A 123 6.48 -17.64 26.39
N PRO A 124 6.57 -18.50 27.41
CA PRO A 124 7.80 -19.19 27.76
C PRO A 124 8.26 -20.13 26.62
N GLU A 125 9.57 -20.14 26.35
CA GLU A 125 10.18 -21.07 25.40
C GLU A 125 9.86 -22.52 25.80
N GLY A 126 9.16 -23.26 24.94
CA GLY A 126 8.70 -24.63 25.19
C GLY A 126 7.20 -24.80 25.42
N ALA A 127 6.39 -23.75 25.23
CA ALA A 127 4.93 -23.87 25.24
C ALA A 127 4.44 -24.82 24.13
N ASP A 128 3.62 -25.79 24.54
CA ASP A 128 3.01 -26.82 23.69
C ASP A 128 2.31 -26.20 22.46
N ASN A 129 2.43 -26.80 21.28
CA ASN A 129 1.85 -26.26 20.02
C ASN A 129 0.32 -26.07 20.12
N SER A 130 -0.32 -26.80 21.04
CA SER A 130 -1.73 -26.67 21.40
C SER A 130 -2.07 -25.33 22.09
N ALA A 131 -1.19 -24.85 22.98
CA ALA A 131 -1.34 -23.58 23.70
C ALA A 131 -1.09 -22.37 22.77
N GLN A 132 -0.16 -22.51 21.83
CA GLN A 132 0.06 -21.51 20.77
C GLN A 132 -1.18 -21.36 19.86
N GLY A 133 -1.78 -22.49 19.46
CA GLY A 133 -3.02 -22.49 18.67
C GLY A 133 -4.18 -21.81 19.40
N MET A 134 -4.34 -22.07 20.71
CA MET A 134 -5.39 -21.44 21.53
C MET A 134 -5.14 -19.96 21.83
N ALA A 135 -3.89 -19.56 22.06
CA ALA A 135 -3.52 -18.16 22.23
C ALA A 135 -3.76 -17.35 20.94
N MET A 136 -3.39 -17.93 19.79
CA MET A 136 -3.66 -17.36 18.46
C MET A 136 -5.16 -17.23 18.19
N LEU A 137 -5.97 -18.23 18.56
CA LEU A 137 -7.43 -18.17 18.45
C LEU A 137 -8.05 -17.07 19.34
N GLY A 138 -7.60 -16.94 20.59
CA GLY A 138 -8.05 -15.88 21.50
C GLY A 138 -7.66 -14.48 21.02
N LEU A 139 -6.49 -14.34 20.42
CA LEU A 139 -6.05 -13.10 19.76
C LEU A 139 -6.94 -12.74 18.58
N MET A 140 -7.17 -13.69 17.67
CA MET A 140 -8.02 -13.46 16.50
C MET A 140 -9.44 -13.03 16.86
N GLN A 141 -9.95 -13.43 18.03
CA GLN A 141 -11.25 -12.97 18.54
C GLN A 141 -11.26 -11.50 18.99
N GLN A 142 -10.09 -10.92 19.31
CA GLN A 142 -9.95 -9.55 19.78
C GLN A 142 -9.55 -8.56 18.67
N LEU A 143 -9.23 -9.06 17.47
CA LEU A 143 -8.84 -8.22 16.34
C LEU A 143 -10.06 -7.74 15.56
N SER A 144 -10.07 -6.46 15.22
CA SER A 144 -11.11 -5.84 14.38
C SER A 144 -10.51 -4.97 13.29
N PHE A 145 -11.08 -5.04 12.11
CA PHE A 145 -10.78 -4.19 10.96
C PHE A 145 -11.68 -2.96 10.99
N ASN A 146 -11.10 -1.77 10.86
CA ASN A 146 -11.85 -0.51 10.87
C ASN A 146 -11.73 0.24 9.55
N GLY A 147 -10.57 0.18 8.90
CA GLY A 147 -10.45 0.58 7.52
C GLY A 147 -9.05 0.47 6.95
N ALA A 148 -8.96 0.62 5.64
CA ALA A 148 -7.70 0.76 4.93
C ALA A 148 -7.96 1.51 3.62
N SER A 149 -7.02 2.33 3.18
CA SER A 149 -7.03 2.89 1.83
C SER A 149 -5.64 2.86 1.21
N VAL A 150 -5.64 2.71 -0.11
CA VAL A 150 -4.47 2.83 -0.98
C VAL A 150 -4.85 3.80 -2.08
N ARG A 151 -4.02 4.82 -2.29
CA ARG A 151 -4.21 5.86 -3.29
C ARG A 151 -2.97 5.95 -4.16
N PHE A 152 -3.19 5.93 -5.46
CA PHE A 152 -2.18 6.25 -6.45
C PHE A 152 -2.49 7.62 -7.05
N GLU A 153 -1.53 8.53 -7.01
CA GLU A 153 -1.58 9.82 -7.70
C GLU A 153 -0.65 9.75 -8.91
N ASP A 154 -1.19 9.85 -10.11
CA ASP A 154 -0.44 9.77 -11.36
C ASP A 154 0.23 11.11 -11.67
N ASP A 155 1.48 11.04 -12.14
CA ASP A 155 2.17 12.19 -12.73
C ASP A 155 2.40 11.95 -14.23
N SER A 156 3.03 10.82 -14.58
CA SER A 156 3.12 10.41 -15.99
C SER A 156 3.17 8.90 -16.23
N LEU A 157 3.17 8.08 -15.16
CA LEU A 157 3.35 6.64 -15.26
C LEU A 157 2.24 5.98 -16.09
N THR A 158 0.98 6.33 -15.85
CA THR A 158 -0.17 5.72 -16.51
C THR A 158 -0.09 5.90 -18.03
N GLY A 159 0.17 7.13 -18.49
CA GLY A 159 0.33 7.43 -19.91
C GLY A 159 1.46 6.60 -20.56
N LYS A 160 2.63 6.54 -19.91
CA LYS A 160 3.77 5.75 -20.39
C LYS A 160 3.48 4.25 -20.47
N VAL A 161 2.77 3.70 -19.49
CA VAL A 161 2.36 2.29 -19.49
C VAL A 161 1.38 2.01 -20.62
N LEU A 162 0.38 2.87 -20.83
CA LEU A 162 -0.57 2.74 -21.94
C LEU A 162 0.14 2.82 -23.31
N ASP A 163 1.10 3.73 -23.46
CA ASP A 163 1.92 3.84 -24.67
C ASP A 163 2.77 2.59 -24.91
N TYR A 164 3.40 2.05 -23.85
CA TYR A 164 4.22 0.84 -23.94
C TYR A 164 3.39 -0.37 -24.38
N VAL A 165 2.24 -0.60 -23.72
CA VAL A 165 1.31 -1.68 -24.08
C VAL A 165 0.74 -1.46 -25.48
N GLY A 166 0.40 -0.23 -25.84
CA GLY A 166 -0.07 0.13 -27.17
C GLY A 166 0.94 -0.24 -28.25
N LYS A 167 2.22 0.13 -28.06
CA LYS A 167 3.31 -0.25 -28.98
C LYS A 167 3.46 -1.76 -29.14
N GLN A 168 3.35 -2.52 -28.04
CA GLN A 168 3.43 -3.98 -28.09
C GLN A 168 2.27 -4.61 -28.87
N GLN A 169 1.09 -3.99 -28.84
CA GLN A 169 -0.13 -4.50 -29.49
C GLN A 169 -0.38 -3.88 -30.88
N GLY A 170 0.43 -2.91 -31.32
CA GLY A 170 0.18 -2.15 -32.54
C GLY A 170 -1.04 -1.22 -32.44
N MET A 171 -1.34 -0.75 -31.23
CA MET A 171 -2.49 0.09 -30.88
C MET A 171 -2.04 1.43 -30.30
N SER A 172 -2.91 2.45 -30.30
CA SER A 172 -2.63 3.68 -29.56
C SER A 172 -2.89 3.49 -28.05
N ALA A 173 -2.26 4.30 -27.20
CA ALA A 173 -2.57 4.33 -25.76
C ALA A 173 -4.06 4.53 -25.49
N LYS A 174 -4.73 5.35 -26.31
CA LYS A 174 -6.17 5.59 -26.21
C LYS A 174 -6.99 4.33 -26.50
N ASP A 175 -6.58 3.53 -27.48
CA ASP A 175 -7.27 2.27 -27.78
C ASP A 175 -7.09 1.24 -26.66
N VAL A 176 -5.89 1.17 -26.08
CA VAL A 176 -5.62 0.34 -24.89
C VAL A 176 -6.48 0.78 -23.70
N ALA A 177 -6.55 2.09 -23.44
CA ALA A 177 -7.40 2.64 -22.39
C ALA A 177 -8.88 2.30 -22.62
N ASN A 178 -9.39 2.47 -23.84
CA ASN A 178 -10.76 2.11 -24.20
C ASN A 178 -11.05 0.61 -24.05
N GLN A 179 -10.07 -0.24 -24.38
CA GLN A 179 -10.18 -1.67 -24.18
C GLN A 179 -10.24 -2.02 -22.69
N ALA A 180 -9.39 -1.42 -21.86
CA ALA A 180 -9.43 -1.62 -20.42
C ALA A 180 -10.79 -1.21 -19.83
N LYS A 181 -11.34 -0.06 -20.23
CA LYS A 181 -12.68 0.41 -19.85
C LYS A 181 -13.80 -0.57 -20.22
N ALA A 182 -13.65 -1.30 -21.32
CA ALA A 182 -14.61 -2.31 -21.74
C ALA A 182 -14.46 -3.65 -21.01
N ILE A 183 -13.24 -4.05 -20.67
CA ILE A 183 -12.95 -5.35 -20.05
C ILE A 183 -13.17 -5.34 -18.53
N VAL A 184 -12.83 -4.23 -17.85
CA VAL A 184 -12.94 -4.14 -16.39
C VAL A 184 -14.35 -4.47 -15.87
N PRO A 185 -15.45 -3.93 -16.43
CA PRO A 185 -16.80 -4.27 -15.99
C PRO A 185 -17.10 -5.77 -16.11
N PHE A 186 -16.59 -6.42 -17.17
CA PHE A 186 -16.78 -7.86 -17.38
C PHE A 186 -16.03 -8.70 -16.35
N GLY A 187 -14.80 -8.32 -16.01
CA GLY A 187 -14.05 -8.96 -14.92
C GLY A 187 -14.75 -8.79 -13.57
N MET A 188 -15.24 -7.59 -13.29
CA MET A 188 -15.94 -7.27 -12.03
C MET A 188 -17.30 -7.97 -11.90
N ALA A 189 -18.00 -8.24 -13.00
CA ALA A 189 -19.28 -8.95 -12.97
C ALA A 189 -19.17 -10.35 -12.32
N GLN A 190 -18.00 -10.98 -12.35
CA GLN A 190 -17.74 -12.27 -11.70
C GLN A 190 -17.83 -12.19 -10.17
N LEU A 191 -17.69 -10.99 -9.59
CA LEU A 191 -17.82 -10.76 -8.15
C LEU A 191 -19.28 -10.74 -7.68
N ASN A 192 -20.26 -10.79 -8.61
CA ASN A 192 -21.70 -10.70 -8.31
C ASN A 192 -22.07 -9.51 -7.41
N ASN A 193 -21.33 -8.40 -7.56
CA ASN A 193 -21.53 -7.16 -6.80
C ASN A 193 -21.75 -6.00 -7.79
N PRO A 194 -23.01 -5.72 -8.17
CA PRO A 194 -23.32 -4.72 -9.21
C PRO A 194 -22.99 -3.28 -8.78
N GLU A 195 -23.08 -2.98 -7.49
CA GLU A 195 -22.74 -1.66 -6.93
C GLU A 195 -21.24 -1.40 -7.07
N LEU A 196 -20.40 -2.30 -6.55
CA LEU A 196 -18.95 -2.20 -6.70
C LEU A 196 -18.53 -2.24 -8.18
N THR A 197 -19.19 -3.05 -9.01
CA THR A 197 -18.93 -3.09 -10.46
C THR A 197 -19.16 -1.73 -11.09
N ALA A 198 -20.25 -1.04 -10.74
CA ALA A 198 -20.55 0.29 -11.25
C ALA A 198 -19.53 1.33 -10.77
N GLU A 199 -19.16 1.30 -9.49
CA GLU A 199 -18.14 2.20 -8.92
C GLU A 199 -16.78 2.03 -9.59
N VAL A 200 -16.27 0.79 -9.68
CA VAL A 200 -14.99 0.49 -10.34
C VAL A 200 -15.03 0.92 -11.80
N SER A 201 -16.11 0.61 -12.52
CA SER A 201 -16.25 0.99 -13.92
C SER A 201 -16.23 2.51 -14.10
N SER A 202 -16.93 3.24 -13.23
CA SER A 202 -16.92 4.70 -13.24
C SER A 202 -15.53 5.26 -12.93
N ALA A 203 -14.88 4.77 -11.87
CA ALA A 203 -13.56 5.23 -11.46
C ALA A 203 -12.50 4.95 -12.55
N VAL A 204 -12.52 3.77 -13.15
CA VAL A 204 -11.60 3.40 -14.24
C VAL A 204 -11.86 4.25 -15.49
N ASN A 205 -13.12 4.53 -15.83
CA ASN A 205 -13.45 5.44 -16.93
C ASN A 205 -12.84 6.83 -16.68
N THR A 206 -13.15 7.42 -15.52
CA THR A 206 -12.66 8.74 -15.12
C THR A 206 -11.14 8.80 -15.08
N PHE A 207 -10.49 7.84 -14.44
CA PHE A 207 -9.03 7.78 -14.31
C PHE A 207 -8.35 7.63 -15.67
N LEU A 208 -8.82 6.73 -16.54
CA LEU A 208 -8.18 6.50 -17.84
C LEU A 208 -8.51 7.58 -18.89
N ASP A 209 -9.51 8.45 -18.67
CA ASP A 209 -9.73 9.64 -19.51
C ASP A 209 -8.79 10.79 -19.15
N ASP A 210 -8.48 10.96 -17.86
CA ASP A 210 -7.66 12.05 -17.33
C ASP A 210 -6.94 11.55 -16.06
N PRO A 211 -5.83 10.80 -16.20
CA PRO A 211 -5.16 10.20 -15.05
C PRO A 211 -4.66 11.25 -14.06
N LYS A 212 -5.21 11.22 -12.83
CA LYS A 212 -4.77 12.08 -11.72
C LYS A 212 -4.67 11.32 -10.41
N SER A 213 -5.75 10.68 -9.99
CA SER A 213 -5.72 9.83 -8.80
C SER A 213 -6.68 8.65 -8.90
N LEU A 214 -6.30 7.53 -8.31
CA LEU A 214 -7.14 6.35 -8.13
C LEU A 214 -6.98 5.86 -6.69
N GLU A 215 -8.07 5.82 -5.96
CA GLU A 215 -8.11 5.36 -4.57
C GLU A 215 -9.02 4.14 -4.45
N ILE A 216 -8.51 3.13 -3.75
CA ILE A 216 -9.27 1.96 -3.30
C ILE A 216 -9.29 2.03 -1.78
N SER A 217 -10.48 2.11 -1.19
CA SER A 217 -10.65 2.07 0.25
C SER A 217 -11.58 0.94 0.67
N ALA A 218 -11.42 0.49 1.91
CA ALA A 218 -12.27 -0.45 2.61
C ALA A 218 -12.66 0.21 3.93
N GLU A 219 -13.90 0.68 4.01
CA GLU A 219 -14.43 1.45 5.13
C GLU A 219 -15.77 0.84 5.57
N PRO A 220 -15.76 -0.21 6.40
CA PRO A 220 -17.00 -0.78 6.91
C PRO A 220 -17.71 0.23 7.83
N PRO A 221 -19.07 0.22 7.88
CA PRO A 221 -19.83 1.15 8.71
C PRO A 221 -19.61 0.94 10.23
N SER A 222 -19.05 -0.20 10.61
CA SER A 222 -18.66 -0.54 11.97
C SER A 222 -17.44 -1.46 11.96
N SER A 223 -16.66 -1.47 13.04
CA SER A 223 -15.53 -2.39 13.21
C SER A 223 -15.93 -3.85 12.93
N VAL A 224 -15.20 -4.52 12.03
CA VAL A 224 -15.48 -5.90 11.63
C VAL A 224 -14.47 -6.84 12.29
N PRO A 225 -14.89 -7.75 13.18
CA PRO A 225 -14.00 -8.75 13.76
C PRO A 225 -13.28 -9.57 12.68
N PHE A 226 -11.96 -9.75 12.81
CA PHE A 226 -11.17 -10.54 11.85
C PHE A 226 -11.67 -11.98 11.73
N ALA A 227 -12.18 -12.57 12.81
CA ALA A 227 -12.81 -13.87 12.78
C ALA A 227 -13.98 -13.94 11.78
N LEU A 228 -14.78 -12.86 11.67
CA LEU A 228 -15.85 -12.77 10.68
C LEU A 228 -15.32 -12.58 9.26
N ILE A 229 -14.23 -11.83 9.09
CA ILE A 229 -13.56 -11.68 7.78
C ILE A 229 -13.07 -13.05 7.31
N MET A 230 -12.39 -13.81 8.17
CA MET A 230 -11.91 -15.16 7.84
C MET A 230 -13.06 -16.14 7.57
N ALA A 231 -14.11 -16.11 8.38
CA ALA A 231 -15.31 -16.93 8.15
C ALA A 231 -15.99 -16.57 6.83
N GLY A 232 -16.11 -15.27 6.50
CA GLY A 232 -16.62 -14.77 5.23
C GLY A 232 -15.76 -15.22 4.05
N ALA A 233 -14.43 -15.14 4.18
CA ALA A 233 -13.49 -15.61 3.15
C ALA A 233 -13.65 -17.10 2.82
N MET A 234 -13.93 -17.93 3.83
CA MET A 234 -14.10 -19.38 3.64
C MET A 234 -15.50 -19.76 3.15
N SER A 235 -16.53 -19.03 3.56
CA SER A 235 -17.93 -19.38 3.26
C SER A 235 -18.44 -18.73 1.97
N ASN A 236 -18.19 -17.44 1.79
CA ASN A 236 -18.57 -16.69 0.61
C ASN A 236 -17.61 -15.51 0.38
N PRO A 237 -16.43 -15.74 -0.24
CA PRO A 237 -15.43 -14.70 -0.44
C PRO A 237 -15.92 -13.53 -1.31
N LEU A 238 -16.97 -13.73 -2.12
CA LEU A 238 -17.55 -12.70 -2.99
C LEU A 238 -18.30 -11.61 -2.20
N ASP A 239 -18.76 -11.89 -0.98
CA ASP A 239 -19.44 -10.92 -0.12
C ASP A 239 -18.46 -10.05 0.70
N LEU A 240 -17.17 -10.38 0.72
CA LEU A 240 -16.17 -9.64 1.50
C LEU A 240 -16.06 -8.17 1.10
N PRO A 241 -15.98 -7.80 -0.19
CA PRO A 241 -15.90 -6.39 -0.55
C PRO A 241 -17.10 -5.58 -0.02
N LYS A 242 -18.29 -6.19 0.00
CA LYS A 242 -19.49 -5.57 0.55
C LYS A 242 -19.43 -5.43 2.07
N THR A 243 -18.97 -6.47 2.77
CA THR A 243 -18.83 -6.47 4.24
C THR A 243 -17.78 -5.45 4.70
N LEU A 244 -16.70 -5.31 3.94
CA LEU A 244 -15.61 -4.38 4.23
C LEU A 244 -15.88 -2.96 3.72
N GLY A 245 -17.03 -2.69 3.09
CA GLY A 245 -17.36 -1.38 2.55
C GLY A 245 -16.34 -0.90 1.52
N VAL A 246 -15.91 -1.79 0.63
CA VAL A 246 -14.92 -1.46 -0.41
C VAL A 246 -15.50 -0.45 -1.39
N LYS A 247 -14.74 0.60 -1.66
CA LYS A 247 -15.07 1.67 -2.61
C LYS A 247 -13.89 1.94 -3.52
N VAL A 248 -14.18 2.40 -4.73
CA VAL A 248 -13.16 2.86 -5.67
C VAL A 248 -13.53 4.23 -6.19
N LYS A 249 -12.60 5.17 -6.08
CA LYS A 249 -12.76 6.57 -6.49
C LYS A 249 -11.63 6.97 -7.41
N ALA A 250 -11.93 7.81 -8.39
CA ALA A 250 -10.92 8.40 -9.26
C ALA A 250 -11.06 9.92 -9.29
N ASN A 251 -9.93 10.61 -9.28
CA ASN A 251 -9.82 12.06 -9.40
C ASN A 251 -10.67 12.81 -8.36
N GLN A 252 -10.75 12.26 -7.14
CA GLN A 252 -11.38 12.86 -5.98
C GLN A 252 -10.32 13.15 -4.92
N ASP A 253 -10.56 14.20 -4.13
CA ASP A 253 -9.72 14.59 -3.00
C ASP A 253 -10.09 13.80 -1.74
#